data_AF-A0A657IUG9-F1
#
_entry.id   AF-A0A657IUG9-F1
#
_cell.length_a   1.000
_cell.length_b   1.000
_cell.length_c   1.000
_cell.angle_alpha   90.00
_cell.angle_beta   90.00
_cell.angle_gamma   90.00
#
_symmetry.space_group_name_H-M   'P 1'
#
loop_
_entity.id
_entity.type
_entity.pdbx_description
1 polymer ?
#
loop_
_entity_poly.entity_id
_entity_poly.type
_entity_poly.pdbx_seq_one_letter_code
_entity_poly.pdbx_strand_id
1 'polypeptide(L)'
;MFGPVWTVLYVIIGVAAWLVWREHGRPGRRRALTLYVVQLVLNSLWTPLFFNGYTHWGTTGLILAALDILLLLACALGTFAAFRPVQRLAAWLLVPYLLWIAYATTLNLYMVFTN
;
A
#
# COMPACT_ATOMS: atom_id res chain seq x y z
N MET A 1 -1.81 -19.06 -0.57
CA MET A 1 -3.04 -18.59 0.12
C MET A 1 -3.04 -17.06 0.28
N PHE A 2 -2.78 -16.30 -0.80
CA PHE A 2 -2.67 -14.82 -0.73
C PHE A 2 -3.94 -14.07 -1.16
N GLY A 3 -4.84 -14.73 -1.91
CA GLY A 3 -6.03 -14.09 -2.51
C GLY A 3 -7.03 -13.51 -1.50
N PRO A 4 -7.45 -14.24 -0.44
CA PRO A 4 -8.49 -13.74 0.47
C PRO A 4 -8.06 -12.52 1.29
N VAL A 5 -6.77 -12.42 1.62
CA VAL A 5 -6.25 -11.34 2.46
C VAL A 5 -6.36 -9.99 1.75
N TRP A 6 -6.00 -9.93 0.46
CA TRP A 6 -6.11 -8.71 -0.34
C TRP A 6 -7.54 -8.20 -0.44
N THR A 7 -8.52 -9.08 -0.64
CA THR A 7 -9.93 -8.69 -0.69
C THR A 7 -10.36 -8.01 0.62
N VAL A 8 -10.03 -8.61 1.76
CA VAL A 8 -10.37 -8.03 3.08
C VAL A 8 -9.67 -6.68 3.27
N LEU A 9 -8.38 -6.58 2.92
CA LEU A 9 -7.63 -5.34 3.01
C LEU A 9 -8.21 -4.24 2.12
N TYR A 10 -8.61 -4.57 0.88
CA TYR A 10 -9.22 -3.61 -0.04
C TYR A 10 -10.54 -3.05 0.49
N VAL A 11 -11.36 -3.88 1.15
CA VAL A 11 -12.56 -3.42 1.83
C VAL A 11 -12.21 -2.46 2.96
N ILE A 12 -11.25 -2.83 3.82
CA ILE A 12 -10.84 -2.02 4.97
C ILE A 12 -10.29 -0.66 4.54
N ILE A 13 -9.40 -0.61 3.55
CA ILE A 13 -8.83 0.66 3.07
C ILE A 13 -9.88 1.52 2.36
N GLY A 14 -10.85 0.89 1.67
CA GLY A 14 -11.96 1.59 1.04
C GLY A 14 -12.88 2.25 2.07
N VAL A 15 -13.20 1.54 3.16
CA VAL A 15 -13.94 2.10 4.30
C VAL A 15 -13.15 3.23 4.96
N ALA A 16 -11.84 3.09 5.15
CA ALA A 16 -10.99 4.15 5.70
C ALA A 16 -11.03 5.43 4.85
N ALA A 17 -10.92 5.28 3.53
CA ALA A 17 -10.99 6.42 2.60
C ALA A 17 -12.37 7.07 2.60
N TRP A 18 -13.45 6.28 2.68
CA TRP A 18 -14.81 6.80 2.78
C TRP A 18 -15.03 7.62 4.05
N LEU A 19 -14.49 7.17 5.20
CA LEU A 19 -14.56 7.93 6.45
C LEU A 19 -13.86 9.29 6.35
N VAL A 20 -12.67 9.34 5.72
CA VAL A 20 -11.94 10.61 5.49
C VAL A 20 -12.66 11.50 4.49
N TRP A 21 -13.29 10.93 3.47
CA TRP A 21 -14.01 11.69 2.45
C TRP A 21 -15.22 12.45 3.02
N ARG A 22 -15.92 11.83 3.98
CA ARG A 22 -17.09 12.41 4.67
C ARG A 22 -16.77 13.62 5.57
N GLU A 23 -15.52 13.78 6.01
CA GLU A 23 -15.06 14.89 6.86
C GLU A 23 -14.89 16.20 6.04
N HIS A 24 -16.02 16.78 5.64
CA HIS A 24 -16.06 18.02 4.84
C HIS A 24 -15.43 19.20 5.60
N GLY A 25 -14.68 20.03 4.88
CA GLY A 25 -14.06 21.24 5.44
C GLY A 25 -12.79 21.03 6.27
N ARG A 26 -12.39 19.78 6.55
CA ARG A 26 -11.13 19.54 7.29
C ARG A 26 -9.89 19.87 6.45
N PRO A 27 -8.97 20.70 6.98
CA PRO A 27 -7.69 20.95 6.32
C PRO A 27 -6.91 19.64 6.19
N GLY A 28 -6.27 19.42 5.04
CA GLY A 28 -5.49 18.21 4.77
C GLY A 28 -6.26 17.04 4.14
N ARG A 29 -7.60 17.07 4.08
CA ARG A 29 -8.41 16.01 3.44
C ARG A 29 -7.99 15.70 2.01
N ARG A 30 -7.79 16.75 1.18
CA ARG A 30 -7.39 16.57 -0.23
C ARG A 30 -6.04 15.86 -0.34
N ARG A 31 -5.06 16.26 0.48
CA ARG A 31 -3.74 15.62 0.52
C ARG A 31 -3.83 14.16 0.96
N ALA A 32 -4.63 13.87 1.99
CA ALA A 32 -4.87 12.52 2.47
C ALA A 32 -5.46 11.62 1.37
N LEU A 33 -6.50 12.08 0.67
CA LEU A 33 -7.11 11.33 -0.43
C LEU A 33 -6.18 11.19 -1.65
N THR A 34 -5.36 12.19 -1.95
CA THR A 34 -4.33 12.07 -3.00
C THR A 34 -3.31 10.98 -2.65
N LEU A 35 -2.81 10.95 -1.41
CA LEU A 35 -1.90 9.91 -0.95
C LEU A 35 -2.55 8.52 -1.00
N TYR A 36 -3.84 8.43 -0.64
CA TYR A 36 -4.62 7.20 -0.77
C TYR A 36 -4.68 6.68 -2.23
N VAL A 37 -4.92 7.57 -3.20
CA VAL A 37 -4.91 7.17 -4.62
C VAL A 37 -3.51 6.77 -5.09
N VAL A 38 -2.48 7.51 -4.68
CA VAL A 38 -1.09 7.19 -5.03
C VAL A 38 -0.69 5.81 -4.50
N GLN A 39 -1.00 5.49 -3.23
CA GLN A 39 -0.71 4.15 -2.70
C GLN A 39 -1.48 3.04 -3.44
N LEU A 40 -2.70 3.31 -3.94
CA LEU A 40 -3.48 2.31 -4.69
C LEU A 40 -2.86 2.02 -6.06
N VAL A 41 -2.36 3.06 -6.73
CA VAL A 41 -1.65 2.91 -8.00
C VAL A 41 -0.38 2.10 -7.80
N LEU A 42 0.44 2.46 -6.81
CA LEU A 42 1.65 1.69 -6.45
C LEU A 42 1.30 0.24 -6.10
N ASN A 43 0.26 0.02 -5.31
CA ASN A 43 -0.20 -1.33 -4.97
C ASN A 43 -0.60 -2.16 -6.20
N SER A 44 -1.22 -1.53 -7.20
CA SER A 44 -1.63 -2.18 -8.45
C SER A 44 -0.43 -2.48 -9.36
N LEU A 45 0.64 -1.69 -9.30
CA LEU A 45 1.88 -1.90 -10.06
C LEU A 45 2.75 -3.01 -9.47
N TRP A 46 2.70 -3.21 -8.16
CA TRP A 46 3.52 -4.21 -7.48
C TRP A 46 3.34 -5.63 -8.02
N THR A 47 2.09 -6.08 -8.16
CA THR A 47 1.76 -7.45 -8.60
C THR A 47 2.34 -7.77 -9.99
N PRO A 48 2.11 -6.96 -11.05
CA PRO A 48 2.73 -7.21 -12.35
C PRO A 48 4.25 -7.06 -12.32
N LEU A 49 4.83 -6.14 -11.54
CA LEU A 49 6.29 -6.04 -11.41
C LEU A 49 6.90 -7.30 -10.79
N PHE A 50 6.27 -7.84 -9.76
CA PHE A 50 6.76 -9.02 -9.07
C PHE A 50 6.64 -10.29 -9.91
N PHE A 51 5.46 -10.57 -10.48
CA PHE A 51 5.23 -11.82 -11.22
C PHE A 51 5.66 -11.74 -12.69
N ASN A 52 5.25 -10.67 -13.39
CA ASN A 52 5.55 -10.51 -14.81
C ASN A 52 6.97 -9.99 -15.03
N GLY A 53 7.41 -9.04 -14.20
CA GLY A 53 8.78 -8.53 -14.23
C GLY A 53 9.81 -9.63 -13.93
N TYR A 54 9.54 -10.54 -13.00
CA TYR A 54 10.40 -11.71 -12.79
C TYR A 54 10.45 -12.63 -14.02
N THR A 55 9.30 -12.90 -14.64
CA THR A 55 9.22 -13.79 -15.82
C THR A 55 9.99 -13.22 -17.02
N HIS A 56 9.94 -11.89 -17.23
CA HIS A 56 10.60 -11.27 -18.37
C HIS A 56 12.05 -10.85 -18.09
N TRP A 57 12.35 -10.30 -16.92
CA TRP A 57 13.60 -9.61 -16.61
C TRP A 57 14.40 -10.27 -15.47
N GLY A 58 13.94 -11.42 -14.95
CA GLY A 58 14.62 -12.18 -13.91
C GLY A 58 14.80 -11.39 -12.61
N THR A 59 16.00 -11.44 -12.03
CA THR A 59 16.34 -10.76 -10.77
C THR A 59 16.16 -9.23 -10.84
N THR A 60 16.34 -8.61 -12.02
CA THR A 60 16.08 -7.17 -12.22
C THR A 60 14.61 -6.83 -11.98
N GLY A 61 13.69 -7.71 -12.38
CA GLY A 61 12.26 -7.55 -12.10
C GLY A 61 11.94 -7.57 -10.60
N LEU A 62 12.61 -8.45 -9.84
CA LEU A 62 12.48 -8.51 -8.38
C LEU A 62 13.00 -7.23 -7.71
N ILE A 63 14.13 -6.68 -8.17
CA ILE A 63 14.68 -5.42 -7.66
C ILE A 63 13.69 -4.28 -7.89
N LEU A 64 13.09 -4.18 -9.08
CA LEU A 64 12.08 -3.16 -9.37
C LEU A 64 10.83 -3.33 -8.51
N ALA A 65 10.37 -4.57 -8.28
CA ALA A 65 9.27 -4.86 -7.38
C ALA A 65 9.62 -4.52 -5.91
N ALA A 66 10.87 -4.69 -5.50
CA ALA A 66 11.36 -4.30 -4.17
C ALA A 66 11.38 -2.77 -3.99
N LEU A 67 11.81 -2.03 -5.02
CA LEU A 67 11.76 -0.56 -5.00
C LEU A 67 10.32 -0.05 -4.94
N ASP A 68 9.42 -0.64 -5.74
CA ASP A 68 8.01 -0.28 -5.74
C ASP A 68 7.34 -0.57 -4.39
N ILE A 69 7.58 -1.74 -3.77
CA ILE A 69 6.96 -2.05 -2.48
C ILE A 69 7.51 -1.20 -1.31
N LEU A 70 8.78 -0.80 -1.36
CA LEU A 70 9.34 0.16 -0.40
C LEU A 70 8.69 1.53 -0.56
N LEU A 71 8.49 1.99 -1.81
CA LEU A 71 7.79 3.22 -2.10
C LEU A 71 6.31 3.15 -1.68
N LEU A 72 5.66 2.00 -1.90
CA LEU A 72 4.31 1.72 -1.44
C LEU A 72 4.21 1.81 0.08
N LEU A 73 5.14 1.19 0.82
CA LEU A 73 5.18 1.23 2.27
C LEU A 73 5.33 2.67 2.77
N ALA A 74 6.24 3.45 2.19
CA ALA A 74 6.43 4.86 2.51
C ALA A 74 5.16 5.69 2.23
N CYS A 75 4.51 5.47 1.07
CA CYS A 75 3.24 6.13 0.74
C CYS A 75 2.09 5.72 1.68
N ALA A 76 2.02 4.45 2.07
CA ALA A 76 1.01 3.96 3.01
C ALA A 76 1.20 4.55 4.41
N LEU A 77 2.45 4.66 4.89
CA LEU A 77 2.77 5.36 6.13
C LEU A 77 2.43 6.85 6.05
N GLY A 78 2.71 7.49 4.90
CA GLY A 78 2.30 8.86 4.62
C GLY A 78 0.77 9.03 4.64
N THR A 79 0.03 8.07 4.07
CA THR A 79 -1.43 8.05 4.09
C THR A 79 -1.96 7.91 5.51
N PHE A 80 -1.39 7.00 6.32
CA PHE A 80 -1.72 6.87 7.74
C PHE A 80 -1.50 8.17 8.51
N ALA A 81 -0.33 8.80 8.33
CA ALA A 81 0.00 10.08 8.97
C ALA A 81 -0.95 11.21 8.54
N ALA A 82 -1.37 11.23 7.27
CA ALA A 82 -2.31 12.21 6.74
C ALA A 82 -3.76 11.94 7.15
N PHE A 83 -4.16 10.68 7.38
CA PHE A 83 -5.49 10.30 7.85
C PHE A 83 -5.65 10.65 9.32
N ARG A 84 -4.60 10.49 10.14
CA ARG A 84 -4.65 10.69 11.61
C ARG A 84 -5.24 12.05 12.07
N PRO A 85 -4.86 13.23 11.51
CA PRO A 85 -5.45 14.51 11.91
C PRO A 85 -6.86 14.74 11.36
N VAL A 86 -7.24 14.04 10.28
CA VAL A 86 -8.59 14.14 9.69
C VAL A 86 -9.56 13.25 10.44
N GLN A 87 -9.25 11.95 10.55
CA GLN A 87 -10.10 10.92 11.13
C GLN A 87 -9.21 9.79 11.72
N ARG A 88 -9.18 9.66 13.06
CA ARG A 88 -8.30 8.71 13.76
C ARG A 88 -8.64 7.24 13.49
N LEU A 89 -9.93 6.89 13.45
CA LEU A 89 -10.39 5.54 13.17
C LEU A 89 -9.96 5.09 11.75
N ALA A 90 -10.04 5.96 10.76
CA ALA A 90 -9.60 5.71 9.40
C ALA A 90 -8.09 5.42 9.34
N ALA A 91 -7.29 6.15 10.12
CA ALA A 91 -5.86 5.84 10.24
C ALA A 91 -5.64 4.45 10.85
N TRP A 92 -6.33 4.12 11.95
CA TRP A 92 -6.20 2.79 12.58
C TRP A 92 -6.63 1.64 11.68
N LEU A 93 -7.64 1.83 10.82
CA LEU A 93 -8.04 0.84 9.82
C LEU A 93 -6.92 0.55 8.80
N LEU A 94 -5.97 1.46 8.57
CA LEU A 94 -4.82 1.20 7.70
C LEU A 94 -3.72 0.35 8.36
N VAL A 95 -3.72 0.15 9.68
CA VAL A 95 -2.70 -0.66 10.37
C VAL A 95 -2.60 -2.11 9.86
N PRO A 96 -3.69 -2.88 9.72
CA PRO A 96 -3.59 -4.22 9.14
C PRO A 96 -2.99 -4.23 7.72
N TYR A 97 -3.29 -3.19 6.93
CA TYR A 97 -2.70 -3.01 5.60
C TYR A 97 -1.20 -2.70 5.65
N LEU A 98 -0.76 -1.84 6.56
CA LEU A 98 0.66 -1.53 6.76
C LEU A 98 1.47 -2.76 7.19
N LEU A 99 0.93 -3.55 8.12
CA LEU A 99 1.56 -4.81 8.55
C LEU A 99 1.71 -5.78 7.39
N TRP A 100 0.69 -5.86 6.53
CA TRP A 100 0.72 -6.71 5.35
C TRP A 100 1.76 -6.25 4.32
N ILE A 101 1.83 -4.95 4.02
CA ILE A 101 2.87 -4.42 3.11
C ILE A 101 4.25 -4.70 3.69
N ALA A 102 4.47 -4.46 4.98
CA ALA A 102 5.76 -4.74 5.62
C ALA A 102 6.16 -6.22 5.48
N TYR A 103 5.22 -7.15 5.70
CA TYR A 103 5.46 -8.57 5.45
C TYR A 103 5.81 -8.86 3.98
N ALA A 104 5.04 -8.32 3.04
CA ALA A 104 5.30 -8.49 1.61
C ALA A 104 6.66 -7.90 1.19
N THR A 105 7.10 -6.79 1.79
CA THR A 105 8.44 -6.22 1.59
C THR A 105 9.52 -7.19 2.03
N THR A 106 9.39 -7.82 3.21
CA THR A 106 10.38 -8.80 3.68
C THR A 106 10.48 -10.01 2.75
N LEU A 107 9.34 -10.47 2.23
CA LEU A 107 9.29 -11.58 1.28
C LEU A 107 9.96 -11.22 -0.05
N ASN A 108 9.71 -10.02 -0.57
CA ASN A 108 10.31 -9.55 -1.82
C ASN A 108 11.83 -9.41 -1.69
N LEU A 109 12.30 -8.77 -0.61
CA LEU A 109 13.74 -8.64 -0.33
C LEU A 109 14.40 -10.02 -0.16
N TYR A 110 13.75 -10.95 0.53
CA TYR A 110 14.26 -12.32 0.66
C TYR A 110 14.44 -13.00 -0.70
N MET A 111 13.49 -12.84 -1.62
CA MET A 111 13.61 -13.38 -2.98
C MET A 111 14.74 -12.73 -3.79
N VAL A 112 14.97 -11.42 -3.63
CA VAL A 112 16.09 -10.71 -4.26
C VAL A 112 17.44 -11.23 -3.76
N PHE A 113 17.58 -11.56 -2.48
CA PHE A 113 18.85 -12.05 -1.92
C PHE A 113 19.12 -13.53 -2.18
N THR A 114 18.07 -14.32 -2.44
CA THR A 114 18.19 -15.79 -2.56
C THR A 114 18.21 -16.29 -4.01
N ASN A 115 17.90 -15.44 -5.00
CA ASN A 115 18.01 -15.73 -6.44
C ASN A 115 19.16 -14.93 -7.06
#